data_AF-A0A117QVY7-F1
#
_entry.id   AF-A0A117QVY7-F1
#
_cell.length_a   1.000
_cell.length_b   1.000
_cell.length_c   1.000
_cell.angle_alpha   90.00
_cell.angle_beta   90.00
_cell.angle_gamma   90.00
#
_symmetry.space_group_name_H-M   'P 1'
#
loop_
_entity.id
_entity.type
_entity.pdbx_description
1 polymer ?
#
loop_
_entity_poly.entity_id
_entity_poly.type
_entity_poly.pdbx_seq_one_letter_code
_entity_poly.pdbx_strand_id
1 'polypeptide(L)'
;MGHVYALDHSRAGGVEYRDSWDVMSNRGPFMTPHPVYTELDGNGQPIWRIGPGLNAANMQGRGRLDTSRVWQAGATESDRVVDLRPLRSRGLAGYLCARVGPYVFEFRVKQEWDAAISQACVLVHEFNGNQSVLLPTTNGHQDLRAGDEFLRGHPASATGTLVRVKALSIDVGTRTARLSVTRRP
;
A
#
# COMPACT_ATOMS: atom_id res chain seq x y z
N MET A 1 -17.30 -6.79 -0.79
CA MET A 1 -18.37 -5.84 -0.37
C MET A 1 -17.77 -4.56 0.24
N GLY A 2 -17.08 -3.73 -0.55
CA GLY A 2 -16.64 -2.40 -0.11
C GLY A 2 -17.62 -1.27 -0.46
N HIS A 3 -18.39 -1.42 -1.54
CA HIS A 3 -19.37 -0.42 -2.00
C HIS A 3 -20.46 -0.09 -0.97
N VAL A 4 -20.91 -1.07 -0.17
CA VAL A 4 -21.86 -0.85 0.93
C VAL A 4 -21.31 0.12 1.99
N TYR A 5 -19.97 0.26 2.05
CA TYR A 5 -19.28 1.21 2.92
C TYR A 5 -18.86 2.50 2.18
N ALA A 6 -19.44 2.77 1.00
CA ALA A 6 -19.13 3.91 0.15
C ALA A 6 -17.64 4.01 -0.24
N LEU A 7 -17.03 2.87 -0.60
CA LEU A 7 -15.75 2.81 -1.30
C LEU A 7 -15.97 2.57 -2.80
N ASP A 8 -15.25 3.31 -3.62
CA ASP A 8 -15.23 3.11 -5.07
C ASP A 8 -14.11 2.14 -5.49
N HIS A 9 -14.07 1.79 -6.77
CA HIS A 9 -13.03 0.88 -7.29
C HIS A 9 -11.65 1.53 -7.18
N SER A 10 -10.67 0.74 -6.72
CA SER A 10 -9.28 1.17 -6.73
C SER A 10 -8.76 1.32 -8.15
N ARG A 11 -7.92 2.34 -8.37
CA ARG A 11 -7.32 2.64 -9.68
C ARG A 11 -5.82 2.42 -9.66
N ALA A 12 -5.27 2.21 -10.83
CA ALA A 12 -3.84 2.39 -11.07
C ALA A 12 -3.63 2.95 -12.48
N GLY A 13 -2.69 3.89 -12.64
CA GLY A 13 -2.47 4.57 -13.92
C GLY A 13 -3.71 5.30 -14.47
N GLY A 14 -4.58 5.81 -13.58
CA GLY A 14 -5.84 6.49 -13.95
C GLY A 14 -7.01 5.57 -14.33
N VAL A 15 -6.80 4.25 -14.40
CA VAL A 15 -7.81 3.28 -14.84
C VAL A 15 -8.38 2.50 -13.65
N GLU A 16 -9.70 2.36 -13.59
CA GLU A 16 -10.39 1.56 -12.57
C GLU A 16 -10.04 0.06 -12.67
N TYR A 17 -10.10 -0.63 -11.53
CA TYR A 17 -9.80 -2.06 -11.39
C TYR A 17 -8.37 -2.48 -11.75
N ARG A 18 -7.43 -1.53 -11.78
CA ARG A 18 -6.03 -1.81 -12.12
C ARG A 18 -5.07 -1.86 -10.93
N ASP A 19 -5.57 -1.66 -9.71
CA ASP A 19 -4.77 -1.89 -8.51
C ASP A 19 -4.88 -3.36 -8.09
N SER A 20 -4.05 -4.23 -8.66
CA SER A 20 -4.07 -5.66 -8.31
C SER A 20 -3.74 -5.96 -6.85
N TRP A 21 -3.32 -4.97 -6.06
CA TRP A 21 -2.95 -5.11 -4.64
C TRP A 21 -4.10 -4.81 -3.68
N ASP A 22 -5.27 -4.40 -4.20
CA ASP A 22 -6.41 -4.03 -3.40
C ASP A 22 -7.69 -4.78 -3.79
N VAL A 23 -8.46 -5.19 -2.78
CA VAL A 23 -9.70 -5.96 -2.97
C VAL A 23 -10.79 -5.18 -3.72
N MET A 24 -10.71 -3.84 -3.75
CA MET A 24 -11.63 -3.02 -4.53
C MET A 24 -11.31 -3.05 -6.04
N SER A 25 -10.28 -3.78 -6.48
CA SER A 25 -9.99 -4.07 -7.88
C SER A 25 -10.54 -5.43 -8.32
N ASN A 26 -11.86 -5.61 -8.24
CA ASN A 26 -12.58 -6.88 -8.46
C ASN A 26 -12.28 -7.66 -9.76
N ARG A 27 -11.61 -7.08 -10.77
CA ARG A 27 -11.36 -7.75 -12.08
C ARG A 27 -10.03 -8.50 -12.20
N GLY A 28 -9.06 -8.27 -11.33
CA GLY A 28 -7.78 -8.97 -11.39
C GLY A 28 -6.89 -8.73 -10.19
N PRO A 29 -7.41 -8.82 -8.96
CA PRO A 29 -6.57 -8.59 -7.81
C PRO A 29 -5.79 -9.89 -7.49
N PHE A 30 -4.68 -9.78 -6.75
CA PHE A 30 -3.85 -10.93 -6.39
C PHE A 30 -4.57 -11.85 -5.40
N MET A 31 -5.28 -12.85 -5.94
CA MET A 31 -6.04 -13.82 -5.16
C MET A 31 -5.43 -15.22 -5.18
N THR A 32 -5.47 -15.91 -4.04
CA THR A 32 -5.06 -17.32 -3.89
C THR A 32 -6.24 -18.17 -3.42
N PRO A 33 -6.25 -19.51 -3.61
CA PRO A 33 -7.28 -20.37 -3.04
C PRO A 33 -7.35 -20.25 -1.51
N HIS A 34 -8.54 -20.37 -0.95
CA HIS A 34 -8.73 -20.33 0.50
C HIS A 34 -8.07 -21.57 1.14
N PRO A 35 -7.30 -21.42 2.24
CA PRO A 35 -6.56 -22.55 2.84
C PRO A 35 -7.42 -23.56 3.62
N VAL A 36 -8.75 -23.42 3.60
CA VAL A 36 -9.67 -24.21 4.45
C VAL A 36 -10.89 -24.64 3.64
N TYR A 37 -11.52 -23.70 2.94
CA TYR A 37 -12.59 -24.00 1.99
C TYR A 37 -11.97 -24.30 0.62
N THR A 38 -11.74 -25.59 0.35
CA THR A 38 -10.97 -26.07 -0.82
C THR A 38 -11.85 -26.64 -1.93
N GLU A 39 -13.16 -26.40 -1.89
CA GLU A 39 -14.10 -26.90 -2.90
C GLU A 39 -13.74 -26.38 -4.29
N LEU A 40 -13.89 -27.24 -5.29
CA LEU A 40 -13.63 -26.95 -6.70
C LEU A 40 -14.94 -26.88 -7.48
N ASP A 41 -14.99 -26.03 -8.49
CA ASP A 41 -16.10 -25.98 -9.45
C ASP A 41 -16.03 -27.15 -10.45
N GLY A 42 -17.00 -27.22 -11.37
CA GLY A 42 -17.04 -28.26 -12.41
C GLY A 42 -15.85 -28.26 -13.39
N ASN A 43 -15.03 -27.20 -13.38
CA ASN A 43 -13.81 -27.06 -14.18
C ASN A 43 -12.53 -27.29 -13.35
N GLY A 44 -12.66 -27.74 -12.10
CA GLY A 44 -11.52 -27.97 -11.20
C GLY A 44 -10.89 -26.68 -10.65
N GLN A 45 -11.57 -25.53 -10.76
CA GLN A 45 -11.07 -24.27 -10.22
C GLN A 45 -11.54 -24.05 -8.78
N PRO A 46 -10.69 -23.49 -7.89
CA PRO A 46 -11.09 -23.18 -6.51
C PRO A 46 -12.26 -22.21 -6.46
N ILE A 47 -13.35 -22.62 -5.80
CA ILE A 47 -14.55 -21.80 -5.58
C ILE A 47 -14.21 -20.63 -4.65
N TRP A 48 -13.51 -20.93 -3.57
CA TRP A 48 -13.18 -19.95 -2.55
C TRP A 48 -11.77 -19.44 -2.74
N ARG A 49 -11.66 -18.11 -2.91
CA ARG A 49 -10.38 -17.42 -3.04
C ARG A 49 -10.31 -16.31 -2.00
N ILE A 50 -9.09 -16.04 -1.54
CA ILE A 50 -8.79 -14.95 -0.61
C ILE A 50 -7.82 -13.97 -1.26
N GLY A 51 -7.91 -12.73 -0.80
CA GLY A 51 -6.94 -11.70 -1.11
C GLY A 51 -7.25 -10.82 -2.30
N PRO A 52 -6.38 -9.83 -2.55
CA PRO A 52 -5.52 -9.20 -1.56
C PRO A 52 -6.42 -8.51 -0.52
N GLY A 53 -5.85 -8.07 0.58
CA GLY A 53 -6.62 -7.30 1.55
C GLY A 53 -6.80 -5.83 1.14
N LEU A 54 -7.83 -5.16 1.67
CA LEU A 54 -8.02 -3.70 1.56
C LEU A 54 -6.74 -2.91 1.89
N ASN A 55 -6.40 -1.90 1.08
CA ASN A 55 -5.28 -0.98 1.26
C ASN A 55 -5.55 0.07 2.35
N ALA A 56 -4.48 0.68 2.85
CA ALA A 56 -4.45 1.65 3.93
C ALA A 56 -5.19 2.94 3.57
N ALA A 57 -5.16 3.38 2.30
CA ALA A 57 -5.91 4.54 1.84
C ALA A 57 -7.43 4.33 2.01
N ASN A 58 -7.95 3.20 1.53
CA ASN A 58 -9.34 2.80 1.71
C ASN A 58 -9.69 2.55 3.20
N MET A 59 -8.79 1.93 3.96
CA MET A 59 -8.97 1.75 5.41
C MET A 59 -9.06 3.11 6.13
N GLN A 60 -8.18 4.06 5.79
CA GLN A 60 -8.17 5.40 6.35
C GLN A 60 -9.45 6.14 6.01
N GLY A 61 -9.85 6.12 4.74
CA GLY A 61 -11.05 6.78 4.25
C GLY A 61 -12.33 6.34 4.99
N ARG A 62 -12.33 5.16 5.62
CA ARG A 62 -13.45 4.58 6.37
C ARG A 62 -13.23 4.51 7.88
N GLY A 63 -12.19 5.16 8.41
CA GLY A 63 -11.88 5.12 9.85
C GLY A 63 -11.55 3.71 10.38
N ARG A 64 -11.09 2.81 9.51
CA ARG A 64 -10.71 1.42 9.85
C ARG A 64 -9.21 1.22 10.03
N LEU A 65 -8.42 2.26 9.74
CA LEU A 65 -7.00 2.29 10.00
C LEU A 65 -6.76 2.81 11.42
N ASP A 66 -5.96 2.09 12.19
CA ASP A 66 -5.52 2.52 13.51
C ASP A 66 -4.61 3.74 13.38
N THR A 67 -5.16 4.93 13.64
CA THR A 67 -4.47 6.21 13.46
C THR A 67 -3.29 6.39 14.42
N SER A 68 -3.29 5.70 15.58
CA SER A 68 -2.14 5.72 16.51
C SER A 68 -0.91 5.01 15.93
N ARG A 69 -1.12 4.18 14.90
CA ARG A 69 -0.08 3.43 14.18
C ARG A 69 0.21 3.99 12.80
N VAL A 70 -0.20 5.21 12.51
CA VAL A 70 0.17 5.93 11.28
C VAL A 70 1.28 6.91 11.62
N TRP A 71 2.46 6.74 11.02
CA TRP A 71 3.47 7.79 11.10
C TRP A 71 3.07 8.95 10.20
N GLN A 72 3.09 10.17 10.72
CA GLN A 72 2.71 11.37 10.00
C GLN A 72 3.95 12.25 9.79
N ALA A 73 4.31 12.51 8.54
CA ALA A 73 5.35 13.48 8.22
C ALA A 73 4.92 14.88 8.65
N GLY A 74 5.84 15.63 9.24
CA GLY A 74 5.68 17.06 9.54
C GLY A 74 5.59 17.93 8.29
N ALA A 75 5.49 19.25 8.49
CA ALA A 75 5.50 20.23 7.40
C ALA A 75 6.74 20.07 6.51
N THR A 76 7.89 19.91 7.15
CA THR A 76 9.19 19.69 6.53
C THR A 76 9.84 18.46 7.17
N GLU A 77 10.40 17.57 6.35
CA GLU A 77 11.19 16.41 6.77
C GLU A 77 12.46 16.37 5.93
N SER A 78 13.59 16.01 6.54
CA SER A 78 14.86 15.85 5.83
C SER A 78 15.44 14.48 6.15
N ASP A 79 15.37 13.57 5.17
CA ASP A 79 15.84 12.18 5.24
C ASP A 79 15.45 11.45 6.53
N ARG A 80 14.23 11.72 7.01
CA ARG A 80 13.71 11.12 8.23
C ARG A 80 13.48 9.63 7.99
N VAL A 81 14.13 8.81 8.81
CA VAL A 81 13.97 7.35 8.74
C VAL A 81 12.74 6.91 9.51
N VAL A 82 11.89 6.10 8.87
CA VAL A 82 10.72 5.46 9.48
C VAL A 82 10.69 3.97 9.15
N ASP A 83 10.39 3.16 10.16
CA ASP A 83 10.20 1.72 10.02
C ASP A 83 8.70 1.38 10.00
N LEU A 84 8.27 0.70 8.94
CA LEU A 84 6.91 0.20 8.77
C LEU A 84 6.84 -1.31 9.06
N ARG A 85 5.75 -1.71 9.71
CA ARG A 85 5.27 -3.08 9.87
C ARG A 85 4.29 -3.41 8.76
N PRO A 86 4.11 -4.69 8.41
CA PRO A 86 3.13 -5.06 7.40
C PRO A 86 1.74 -4.59 7.82
N LEU A 87 0.96 -4.04 6.90
CA LEU A 87 -0.32 -3.37 7.17
C LEU A 87 -1.28 -4.20 8.05
N ARG A 88 -1.24 -5.53 7.92
CA ARG A 88 -2.12 -6.46 8.65
C ARG A 88 -1.53 -6.98 9.97
N SER A 89 -0.34 -6.54 10.35
CA SER A 89 0.36 -6.98 11.57
C SER A 89 -0.12 -6.24 12.82
N ARG A 90 -1.39 -6.43 13.17
CA ARG A 90 -2.01 -5.77 14.34
C ARG A 90 -1.28 -6.08 15.65
N GLY A 91 -0.70 -7.27 15.78
CA GLY A 91 0.03 -7.70 16.98
C GLY A 91 1.50 -7.23 17.08
N LEU A 92 2.07 -6.61 16.04
CA LEU A 92 3.45 -6.10 16.08
C LEU A 92 3.47 -4.61 16.43
N ALA A 93 4.29 -4.19 17.38
CA ALA A 93 4.49 -2.76 17.67
C ALA A 93 5.19 -2.02 16.49
N GLY A 94 4.86 -0.74 16.31
CA GLY A 94 5.41 0.14 15.27
C GLY A 94 4.36 0.69 14.32
N TYR A 95 4.75 1.36 13.26
CA TYR A 95 3.80 1.98 12.32
C TYR A 95 3.29 0.97 11.28
N LEU A 96 2.02 1.03 10.91
CA LEU A 96 1.43 0.20 9.84
C LEU A 96 1.53 0.86 8.46
N CYS A 97 1.59 2.19 8.44
CA CYS A 97 1.82 2.99 7.25
C CYS A 97 2.43 4.34 7.61
N ALA A 98 2.94 5.03 6.60
CA ALA A 98 3.42 6.40 6.67
C ALA A 98 2.55 7.31 5.81
N ARG A 99 2.20 8.49 6.32
CA ARG A 99 1.48 9.54 5.58
C ARG A 99 2.40 10.72 5.32
N VAL A 100 2.61 11.03 4.04
CA VAL A 100 3.52 12.10 3.57
C VAL A 100 2.76 12.99 2.60
N GLY A 101 2.26 14.13 3.09
CA GLY A 101 1.32 14.96 2.32
C GLY A 101 0.03 14.17 2.01
N PRO A 102 -0.40 14.09 0.73
CA PRO A 102 -1.60 13.34 0.34
C PRO A 102 -1.35 11.82 0.19
N TYR A 103 -0.09 11.37 0.28
CA TYR A 103 0.29 9.99 -0.03
C TYR A 103 0.34 9.11 1.22
N VAL A 104 -0.08 7.86 1.06
CA VAL A 104 -0.05 6.81 2.07
C VAL A 104 0.89 5.70 1.59
N PHE A 105 1.90 5.39 2.38
CA PHE A 105 2.89 4.34 2.13
C PHE A 105 2.60 3.15 3.04
N GLU A 106 2.34 1.98 2.46
CA GLU A 106 2.04 0.76 3.23
C GLU A 106 3.00 -0.36 2.88
N PHE A 107 3.39 -1.15 3.89
CA PHE A 107 4.23 -2.33 3.68
C PHE A 107 3.33 -3.58 3.56
N ARG A 108 3.53 -4.37 2.49
CA ARG A 108 2.82 -5.64 2.24
C ARG A 108 3.80 -6.80 2.22
N VAL A 109 3.37 -7.94 2.75
CA VAL A 109 4.13 -9.20 2.79
C VAL A 109 3.23 -10.36 2.37
N LYS A 110 3.83 -11.42 1.82
CA LYS A 110 3.10 -12.56 1.24
C LYS A 110 2.54 -13.50 2.30
N GLN A 111 1.53 -13.04 3.03
CA GLN A 111 0.92 -13.74 4.16
C GLN A 111 -0.57 -13.43 4.25
N GLU A 112 -1.34 -14.36 4.83
CA GLU A 112 -2.78 -14.18 5.08
C GLU A 112 -3.55 -13.72 3.83
N TRP A 113 -4.28 -12.61 3.92
CA TRP A 113 -4.99 -11.98 2.81
C TRP A 113 -4.09 -11.63 1.63
N ASP A 114 -2.79 -11.48 1.83
CA ASP A 114 -1.84 -11.07 0.78
C ASP A 114 -0.99 -12.23 0.27
N ALA A 115 -1.38 -13.48 0.54
CA ALA A 115 -0.60 -14.66 0.16
C ALA A 115 -0.37 -14.83 -1.36
N ALA A 116 -1.15 -14.18 -2.22
CA ALA A 116 -0.98 -14.23 -3.67
C ALA A 116 -0.11 -13.11 -4.26
N ILE A 117 0.34 -12.12 -3.47
CA ILE A 117 1.23 -11.09 -4.01
C ILE A 117 2.56 -11.71 -4.45
N SER A 118 3.20 -11.10 -5.45
CA SER A 118 4.46 -11.61 -6.02
C SER A 118 5.60 -11.58 -5.01
N GLN A 119 5.71 -10.51 -4.23
CA GLN A 119 6.78 -10.28 -3.26
C GLN A 119 6.38 -9.25 -2.21
N ALA A 120 7.20 -9.14 -1.16
CA ALA A 120 7.07 -8.06 -0.19
C ALA A 120 7.51 -6.72 -0.81
N CYS A 121 6.71 -5.68 -0.62
CA CYS A 121 6.94 -4.37 -1.23
C CYS A 121 6.26 -3.27 -0.41
N VAL A 122 6.64 -2.02 -0.71
CA VAL A 122 5.90 -0.84 -0.23
C VAL A 122 5.03 -0.32 -1.36
N LEU A 123 3.75 -0.09 -1.08
CA LEU A 123 2.80 0.49 -2.03
C LEU A 123 2.56 1.95 -1.67
N VAL A 124 2.27 2.76 -2.69
CA VAL A 124 1.97 4.18 -2.52
C VAL A 124 0.60 4.47 -3.08
N HIS A 125 -0.32 4.90 -2.21
CA HIS A 125 -1.66 5.28 -2.60
C HIS A 125 -1.92 6.76 -2.33
N GLU A 126 -2.73 7.37 -3.19
CA GLU A 126 -3.48 8.58 -2.88
C GLU A 126 -4.94 8.20 -2.63
N PHE A 127 -5.65 8.99 -1.81
CA PHE A 127 -7.09 8.81 -1.58
C PHE A 127 -7.84 10.09 -1.92
N ASN A 128 -8.74 10.02 -2.88
CA ASN A 128 -9.56 11.15 -3.31
C ASN A 128 -11.00 10.70 -3.55
N GLY A 129 -11.98 11.40 -2.94
CA GLY A 129 -13.40 11.20 -3.26
C GLY A 129 -13.88 9.75 -3.14
N ASN A 130 -13.48 9.02 -2.09
CA ASN A 130 -13.75 7.59 -1.85
C ASN A 130 -12.99 6.58 -2.73
N GLN A 131 -12.03 7.05 -3.51
CA GLN A 131 -11.24 6.23 -4.42
C GLN A 131 -9.76 6.23 -4.01
N SER A 132 -9.17 5.04 -3.87
CA SER A 132 -7.71 4.91 -3.77
C SER A 132 -7.07 4.74 -5.14
N VAL A 133 -5.94 5.42 -5.36
CA VAL A 133 -5.16 5.36 -6.59
C VAL A 133 -3.75 4.88 -6.26
N LEU A 134 -3.37 3.71 -6.77
CA LEU A 134 -2.01 3.19 -6.71
C LEU A 134 -1.10 4.00 -7.65
N LEU A 135 -0.02 4.52 -7.09
CA LEU A 135 0.90 5.41 -7.79
C LEU A 135 2.21 4.69 -8.16
N PRO A 136 2.77 4.96 -9.34
CA PRO A 136 4.07 4.43 -9.71
C PRO A 136 5.20 5.19 -9.02
N THR A 137 6.31 4.49 -8.88
CA THR A 137 7.62 4.95 -8.43
C THR A 137 8.37 5.61 -9.59
N THR A 138 9.59 6.11 -9.36
CA THR A 138 10.42 6.75 -10.39
C THR A 138 10.86 5.83 -11.52
N ASN A 139 10.89 4.51 -11.29
CA ASN A 139 11.20 3.50 -12.31
C ASN A 139 9.96 2.95 -13.03
N GLY A 140 8.76 3.48 -12.72
CA GLY A 140 7.50 3.08 -13.34
C GLY A 140 6.82 1.85 -12.71
N HIS A 141 7.48 1.16 -11.78
CA HIS A 141 6.87 0.09 -11.00
C HIS A 141 5.87 0.63 -9.98
N GLN A 142 4.98 -0.23 -9.49
CA GLN A 142 3.97 0.13 -8.47
C GLN A 142 4.26 -0.52 -7.12
N ASP A 143 5.23 -1.42 -7.08
CA ASP A 143 5.74 -2.12 -5.93
C ASP A 143 7.12 -1.56 -5.57
N LEU A 144 7.18 -0.52 -4.73
CA LEU A 144 8.44 0.09 -4.29
C LEU A 144 9.29 -0.97 -3.57
N ARG A 145 10.46 -1.30 -4.12
CA ARG A 145 11.43 -2.27 -3.58
C ARG A 145 12.58 -1.55 -2.90
N ALA A 146 13.42 -2.30 -2.19
CA ALA A 146 14.66 -1.75 -1.64
C ALA A 146 15.51 -1.10 -2.76
N GLY A 147 15.91 0.15 -2.55
CA GLY A 147 16.59 1.00 -3.52
C GLY A 147 15.66 1.87 -4.36
N ASP A 148 14.37 1.55 -4.46
CA ASP A 148 13.42 2.33 -5.24
C ASP A 148 12.99 3.63 -4.54
N GLU A 149 12.49 4.55 -5.35
CA GLU A 149 12.09 5.88 -4.91
C GLU A 149 10.71 6.26 -5.45
N PHE A 150 9.91 6.88 -4.58
CA PHE A 150 8.76 7.67 -4.97
C PHE A 150 9.15 9.16 -4.92
N LEU A 151 8.85 9.88 -6.01
CA LEU A 151 9.18 11.30 -6.13
C LEU A 151 7.99 12.07 -6.72
N ARG A 152 7.64 13.17 -6.07
CA ARG A 152 6.72 14.21 -6.56
C ARG A 152 7.34 15.58 -6.30
N GLY A 153 7.32 16.43 -7.30
CA GLY A 153 8.06 17.70 -7.30
C GLY A 153 9.51 17.55 -7.77
N HIS A 154 10.30 18.62 -7.61
CA HIS A 154 11.67 18.67 -8.12
C HIS A 154 12.69 18.89 -6.98
N PRO A 155 13.64 17.95 -6.76
CA PRO A 155 14.63 18.08 -5.68
C PRO A 155 15.51 19.32 -5.78
N ALA A 156 15.87 19.74 -7.00
CA ALA A 156 16.73 20.91 -7.26
C ALA A 156 16.00 22.25 -7.08
N SER A 157 14.66 22.25 -7.08
CA SER A 157 13.91 23.46 -6.78
C SER A 157 14.08 23.79 -5.30
N ALA A 158 14.58 24.97 -4.96
CA ALA A 158 14.75 25.37 -3.55
C ALA A 158 13.40 25.66 -2.85
N THR A 159 12.40 26.09 -3.63
CA THR A 159 11.11 26.59 -3.13
C THR A 159 9.91 25.73 -3.56
N GLY A 160 10.10 24.75 -4.46
CA GLY A 160 9.02 23.91 -4.93
C GLY A 160 8.63 22.81 -3.94
N THR A 161 7.35 22.43 -3.93
CA THR A 161 6.85 21.31 -3.13
C THR A 161 7.63 20.03 -3.46
N LEU A 162 7.98 19.24 -2.46
CA LEU A 162 8.70 17.97 -2.63
C LEU A 162 8.14 16.90 -1.71
N VAL A 163 7.84 15.75 -2.29
CA VAL A 163 7.73 14.49 -1.55
C VAL A 163 8.67 13.50 -2.17
N ARG A 164 9.66 13.07 -1.40
CA ARG A 164 10.64 12.07 -1.78
C ARG A 164 10.65 10.99 -0.70
N VAL A 165 10.35 9.76 -1.09
CA VAL A 165 10.40 8.61 -0.18
C VAL A 165 11.19 7.51 -0.84
N LYS A 166 12.26 7.08 -0.18
CA LYS A 166 13.09 5.95 -0.62
C LYS A 166 12.84 4.75 0.26
N ALA A 167 12.66 3.57 -0.34
CA ALA A 167 12.72 2.32 0.40
C ALA A 167 14.19 1.95 0.61
N LEU A 168 14.71 2.18 1.82
CA LEU A 168 16.09 1.86 2.16
C LEU A 168 16.31 0.35 2.24
N SER A 169 15.39 -0.36 2.89
CA SER A 169 15.43 -1.82 2.98
C SER A 169 14.03 -2.42 3.17
N ILE A 170 13.88 -3.66 2.75
CA ILE A 170 12.71 -4.51 3.03
C ILE A 170 13.24 -5.83 3.56
N ASP A 171 12.88 -6.14 4.80
CA ASP A 171 13.27 -7.36 5.49
C ASP A 171 12.02 -8.15 5.87
N VAL A 172 11.81 -9.27 5.18
CA VAL A 172 10.69 -10.18 5.41
C VAL A 172 10.86 -10.96 6.71
N GLY A 173 12.11 -11.26 7.12
CA GLY A 173 12.42 -12.00 8.34
C GLY A 173 12.07 -11.18 9.58
N THR A 174 12.45 -9.90 9.62
CA THR A 174 12.08 -8.99 10.71
C THR A 174 10.74 -8.30 10.51
N ARG A 175 10.08 -8.52 9.36
CA ARG A 175 8.80 -7.88 8.97
C ARG A 175 8.90 -6.35 9.11
N THR A 176 9.91 -5.78 8.46
CA THR A 176 10.19 -4.35 8.50
C THR A 176 10.49 -3.81 7.10
N ALA A 177 9.84 -2.72 6.72
CA ALA A 177 10.29 -1.88 5.62
C ALA A 177 10.80 -0.55 6.16
N ARG A 178 12.03 -0.19 5.83
CA ARG A 178 12.66 1.05 6.28
C ARG A 178 12.60 2.08 5.16
N LEU A 179 12.01 3.23 5.43
CA LEU A 179 11.89 4.34 4.48
C LEU A 179 12.74 5.52 4.92
N SER A 180 13.32 6.25 3.97
CA SER A 180 13.82 7.61 4.17
C SER A 180 12.83 8.59 3.56
N VAL A 181 12.39 9.58 4.33
CA VAL A 181 11.37 10.54 3.95
C VAL A 181 11.95 11.95 3.95
N THR A 182 11.85 12.60 2.79
CA THR A 182 12.09 14.03 2.63
C THR A 182 10.81 14.69 2.14
N ARG A 183 10.35 15.70 2.89
CA ARG A 183 9.16 16.49 2.57
C ARG A 183 9.49 17.97 2.65
N ARG A 184 9.06 18.71 1.63
CA ARG A 184 9.04 20.17 1.61
C ARG A 184 7.65 20.60 1.15
N PRO A 185 6.97 21.49 1.90
CA PRO A 185 5.59 21.85 1.62
C PRO A 185 5.44 22.60 0.30
#